data_AF-A0A657IVM2-F1
#
_entry.id   AF-A0A657IVM2-F1
#
_cell.length_a   1.000
_cell.length_b   1.000
_cell.length_c   1.000
_cell.angle_alpha   90.00
_cell.angle_beta   90.00
_cell.angle_gamma   90.00
#
_symmetry.space_group_name_H-M   'P 1'
#
loop_
_entity.id
_entity.type
_entity.pdbx_description
1 polymer ?
#
loop_
_entity_poly.entity_id
_entity_poly.type
_entity_poly.pdbx_seq_one_letter_code
_entity_poly.pdbx_strand_id
1 'polypeptide(L)'
;MLAAAPFAFLPILVGFSAAKRFGGNPYLGAAMGMAMVMPQLVNGYDVAQALAENRMTYWDVFGLQVQQSGYQGTVLPILVVAFILANLEKG
;
A
#
# COMPACT_ATOMS: atom_id res chain seq x y z
N MET A 1 -4.31 15.32 15.19
CA MET A 1 -3.46 14.75 14.12
C MET A 1 -2.77 13.44 14.51
N LEU A 2 -2.25 13.27 15.74
CA LEU A 2 -1.62 12.00 16.17
C LEU A 2 -2.57 10.79 16.28
N ALA A 3 -3.85 11.02 16.62
CA ALA A 3 -4.84 9.95 16.74
C ALA A 3 -5.15 9.22 15.42
N ALA A 4 -4.89 9.84 14.26
CA ALA A 4 -5.09 9.24 12.95
C ALA A 4 -3.85 8.47 12.44
N ALA A 5 -2.70 8.61 13.11
CA ALA A 5 -1.45 7.98 12.69
C ALA A 5 -1.55 6.44 12.62
N PRO A 6 -2.18 5.73 13.59
CA PRO A 6 -2.33 4.28 13.48
C PRO A 6 -3.09 3.87 12.22
N PHE A 7 -4.12 4.65 11.84
CA PHE A 7 -4.93 4.42 10.64
C PHE A 7 -4.13 4.67 9.35
N ALA A 8 -3.33 5.73 9.31
CA ALA A 8 -2.45 6.03 8.18
C ALA A 8 -1.39 4.92 7.96
N PHE A 9 -0.92 4.28 9.03
CA PHE A 9 0.11 3.23 8.99
C PHE A 9 -0.44 1.80 9.11
N LEU A 10 -1.77 1.61 9.05
CA LEU A 10 -2.40 0.29 9.06
C LEU A 10 -1.80 -0.67 8.03
N PRO A 11 -1.49 -0.25 6.78
CA PRO A 11 -0.88 -1.15 5.81
C PRO A 11 0.44 -1.76 6.30
N ILE A 12 1.27 -1.01 7.05
CA ILE A 12 2.55 -1.52 7.56
C ILE A 12 2.31 -2.62 8.61
N LEU A 13 1.43 -2.35 9.57
CA LEU A 13 1.11 -3.28 10.66
C LEU A 13 0.44 -4.56 10.15
N VAL A 14 -0.48 -4.41 9.19
CA VAL A 14 -1.18 -5.52 8.55
C VAL A 14 -0.22 -6.31 7.66
N GLY A 15 0.62 -5.65 6.86
CA GLY A 15 1.60 -6.30 5.99
C GLY A 15 2.57 -7.19 6.75
N PHE A 16 3.12 -6.69 7.87
CA PHE A 16 3.97 -7.48 8.76
C PHE A 16 3.24 -8.72 9.31
N SER A 17 2.04 -8.51 9.84
CA SER A 17 1.25 -9.58 10.48
C SER A 17 0.77 -10.63 9.46
N ALA A 18 0.36 -10.17 8.27
CA ALA A 18 -0.12 -11.02 7.19
C ALA A 18 1.01 -11.85 6.56
N ALA A 19 2.17 -11.25 6.31
CA ALA A 19 3.34 -12.00 5.80
C ALA A 19 3.74 -13.11 6.79
N LYS A 20 3.77 -12.80 8.10
CA LYS A 20 4.00 -13.82 9.14
C LYS A 20 2.93 -14.91 9.13
N ARG A 21 1.65 -14.56 8.93
CA ARG A 21 0.53 -15.52 8.89
C ARG A 21 0.56 -16.41 7.66
N PHE A 22 0.94 -15.87 6.50
CA PHE A 22 1.05 -16.62 5.25
C PHE A 22 2.37 -17.40 5.14
N GLY A 23 3.32 -17.20 6.06
CA GLY A 23 4.58 -17.93 6.09
C GLY A 23 5.67 -17.36 5.17
N GLY A 24 5.60 -16.06 4.86
CA GLY A 24 6.66 -15.28 4.21
C GLY A 24 7.46 -14.46 5.22
N ASN A 25 8.40 -13.63 4.74
CA ASN A 25 9.24 -12.78 5.59
C ASN A 25 8.45 -11.55 6.10
N PRO A 26 8.25 -11.40 7.42
CA PRO A 26 7.51 -10.29 7.99
C PRO A 26 8.11 -8.90 7.67
N TYR A 27 9.43 -8.81 7.52
CA TYR A 27 10.11 -7.56 7.17
C TYR A 27 9.83 -7.15 5.72
N LEU A 28 9.75 -8.10 4.79
CA LEU A 28 9.35 -7.81 3.41
C LEU A 28 7.88 -7.40 3.35
N GLY A 29 7.00 -8.06 4.12
CA GLY A 29 5.60 -7.65 4.27
C GLY A 29 5.45 -6.22 4.81
N ALA A 30 6.25 -5.84 5.80
CA ALA A 30 6.30 -4.47 6.32
C ALA A 30 6.84 -3.48 5.28
N ALA A 31 7.88 -3.85 4.52
CA ALA A 31 8.45 -3.02 3.46
C ALA A 31 7.44 -2.71 2.36
N MET A 32 6.66 -3.71 1.95
CA MET A 32 5.55 -3.51 1.02
C MET A 32 4.49 -2.57 1.61
N GLY A 33 4.12 -2.77 2.87
CA GLY A 33 3.19 -1.87 3.57
C GLY A 33 3.69 -0.42 3.64
N MET A 34 4.99 -0.21 3.81
CA MET A 34 5.63 1.12 3.79
C MET A 34 5.59 1.75 2.40
N ALA A 35 5.83 0.98 1.34
CA ALA A 35 5.74 1.47 -0.03
C ALA A 35 4.33 1.97 -0.37
N MET A 36 3.28 1.30 0.13
CA MET A 36 1.88 1.67 -0.13
C MET A 36 1.42 2.96 0.56
N VAL A 37 2.16 3.43 1.56
CA VAL A 37 1.86 4.66 2.31
C VAL A 37 2.95 5.72 2.13
N MET A 38 3.83 5.53 1.15
CA MET A 38 4.92 6.46 0.87
C MET A 38 4.34 7.87 0.60
N PRO A 39 4.91 8.94 1.20
CA PRO A 39 4.38 10.30 1.09
C PRO A 39 4.48 10.89 -0.33
N GLN A 40 5.21 10.23 -1.22
CA GLN A 40 5.28 10.58 -2.65
C GLN A 40 4.02 10.16 -3.42
N LEU A 41 3.21 9.25 -2.86
CA LEU A 41 1.92 8.87 -3.43
C LEU A 41 0.86 9.91 -3.07
N VAL A 42 -0.06 10.17 -3.99
CA VAL A 42 -1.25 10.99 -3.71
C VAL A 42 -1.98 10.34 -2.56
N ASN A 43 -2.16 11.04 -1.45
CA ASN A 43 -2.83 10.48 -0.29
C ASN A 43 -4.20 9.91 -0.70
N GLY A 44 -4.53 8.69 -0.26
CA GLY A 44 -5.78 8.00 -0.59
C GLY A 44 -7.03 8.81 -0.26
N TYR A 45 -6.94 9.71 0.73
CA TYR A 45 -8.02 10.64 1.07
C TYR A 45 -8.16 11.82 0.09
N ASP A 46 -7.08 12.17 -0.60
CA ASP A 46 -6.99 13.32 -1.51
C ASP A 46 -7.16 12.93 -2.99
N VAL A 47 -7.29 11.64 -3.30
CA VAL A 47 -7.42 11.13 -4.68
C VAL A 47 -8.59 11.78 -5.42
N ALA A 48 -9.74 11.93 -4.77
CA ALA A 48 -10.93 12.54 -5.37
C ALA A 48 -10.69 14.02 -5.73
N GLN A 49 -9.98 14.76 -4.88
CA GLN A 49 -9.60 16.15 -5.17
C GLN A 49 -8.51 16.22 -6.26
N ALA A 50 -7.50 15.36 -6.20
CA ALA A 50 -6.44 15.30 -7.20
C ALA A 50 -6.98 14.97 -8.60
N LEU A 51 -8.02 14.14 -8.68
CA LEU A 51 -8.73 13.84 -9.93
C LEU A 51 -9.51 15.06 -10.44
N ALA A 52 -10.21 15.76 -9.55
CA ALA A 52 -10.96 16.98 -9.90
C ALA A 52 -10.04 18.12 -10.36
N GLU A 53 -8.84 18.23 -9.80
CA GLU A 53 -7.85 19.27 -10.13
C GLU A 53 -6.88 18.88 -11.26
N ASN A 54 -7.05 17.70 -11.90
CA ASN A 54 -6.12 17.16 -12.90
C ASN A 54 -4.65 17.08 -12.42
N ARG A 55 -4.42 16.96 -11.11
CA ARG A 55 -3.09 16.81 -10.50
C ARG A 55 -2.73 15.36 -10.18
N MET A 56 -3.55 14.40 -10.64
CA MET A 56 -3.32 12.99 -10.41
C MET A 56 -2.10 12.50 -11.21
N THR A 57 -1.12 11.93 -10.52
CA THR A 57 0.03 11.29 -11.15
C THR A 57 -0.28 9.83 -11.47
N TYR A 58 0.24 9.36 -12.62
CA TYR A 58 0.07 7.99 -13.09
C TYR A 58 1.45 7.35 -13.31
N TRP A 59 1.60 6.08 -12.98
CA TRP A 59 2.70 5.25 -13.47
C TRP A 59 2.31 4.64 -14.82
N ASP A 60 3.24 4.65 -15.77
CA ASP A 60 3.11 3.87 -17.00
C ASP A 60 3.69 2.47 -16.74
N VAL A 61 2.80 1.49 -16.62
CA VAL A 61 3.17 0.09 -16.41
C VAL A 61 2.73 -0.70 -17.64
N PHE A 62 3.66 -0.96 -18.56
CA PHE A 62 3.39 -1.68 -19.81
C PHE A 62 2.25 -1.05 -20.65
N GLY A 63 2.12 0.28 -20.66
CA GLY A 63 1.05 1.01 -21.35
C GLY A 63 -0.26 1.15 -20.55
N LEU A 64 -0.31 0.60 -19.33
CA LEU A 64 -1.41 0.82 -18.40
C LEU A 64 -1.09 2.00 -17.49
N GLN A 65 -1.97 3.01 -17.49
CA GLN A 65 -1.87 4.14 -16.58
C GLN A 65 -2.41 3.75 -15.20
N VAL A 66 -1.50 3.46 -14.27
CA VAL A 66 -1.83 3.10 -12.90
C VAL A 66 -1.80 4.34 -12.03
N GLN A 67 -2.91 4.65 -11.37
CA GLN A 67 -3.04 5.77 -10.44
C GLN A 67 -2.04 5.65 -9.28
N GLN A 68 -1.23 6.69 -9.05
CA GLN A 68 -0.31 6.77 -7.90
C GLN A 68 -1.05 7.15 -6.61
N SER A 69 -2.11 6.40 -6.29
CA SER A 69 -2.84 6.55 -5.04
C SER A 69 -2.09 5.82 -3.93
N GLY A 70 -1.89 6.51 -2.82
CA GLY A 70 -1.58 5.91 -1.54
C GLY A 70 -2.79 5.15 -1.01
N TYR A 71 -2.53 4.15 -0.18
CA TYR A 71 -3.56 3.26 0.37
C TYR A 71 -3.72 3.48 1.88
N GLN A 72 -3.58 4.73 2.34
CA GLN A 72 -3.72 5.10 3.74
C GLN A 72 -5.09 4.63 4.26
N GLY A 73 -5.09 3.90 5.38
CA GLY A 73 -6.32 3.41 6.01
C GLY A 73 -6.97 2.18 5.37
N THR A 74 -6.44 1.61 4.28
CA THR A 74 -7.01 0.41 3.64
C THR A 74 -6.16 -0.84 3.86
N VAL A 75 -6.80 -1.97 4.15
CA VAL A 75 -6.09 -3.21 4.54
C VAL A 75 -6.16 -4.31 3.48
N LEU A 76 -7.16 -4.28 2.59
CA LEU A 76 -7.33 -5.33 1.57
C LEU A 76 -6.15 -5.39 0.58
N PRO A 77 -5.65 -4.27 0.02
CA PRO A 77 -4.56 -4.33 -0.95
C PRO A 77 -3.29 -4.96 -0.37
N ILE A 78 -2.93 -4.61 0.86
CA ILE A 78 -1.73 -5.16 1.51
C ILE A 78 -1.88 -6.65 1.87
N LEU A 79 -3.09 -7.13 2.17
CA LEU A 79 -3.32 -8.56 2.40
C LEU A 79 -3.07 -9.38 1.13
N VAL A 80 -3.51 -8.88 -0.02
CA VAL A 80 -3.26 -9.51 -1.32
C VAL A 80 -1.76 -9.51 -1.63
N VAL A 81 -1.08 -8.37 -1.43
CA VAL A 81 0.37 -8.26 -1.64
C VAL A 81 1.12 -9.22 -0.72
N ALA A 82 0.79 -9.28 0.56
CA ALA A 82 1.42 -10.19 1.51
C ALA A 82 1.18 -11.66 1.17
N PHE A 83 0.00 -12.00 0.63
CA PHE A 83 -0.29 -13.35 0.14
C PHE A 83 0.58 -13.69 -1.08
N ILE A 84 0.64 -12.82 -2.09
CA ILE A 84 1.46 -13.04 -3.29
C ILE A 84 2.94 -13.16 -2.91
N LEU A 85 3.44 -12.23 -2.08
CA LEU A 85 4.81 -12.23 -1.58
C LEU A 85 5.15 -13.56 -0.88
N ALA A 86 4.31 -13.99 0.06
CA ALA A 86 4.54 -15.23 0.80
C ALA A 86 4.45 -16.50 -0.06
N ASN A 87 3.70 -16.49 -1.17
CA ASN A 87 3.71 -17.59 -2.13
C ASN A 87 4.98 -17.55 -3.01
N LEU A 88 5.43 -16.36 -3.40
CA LEU A 88 6.65 -16.19 -4.19
C LEU A 88 7.90 -16.57 -3.40
N GLU A 89 7.96 -16.25 -2.11
CA GLU A 89 9.09 -16.60 -1.21
C GLU A 89 9.22 -18.09 -0.92
N LYS A 90 8.14 -18.86 -1.11
CA LYS A 90 8.15 -20.32 -0.95
C LYS A 90 8.49 -21.06 -2.24
N GLY A 91 8.43 -20.36 -3.37
CA GLY A 91 8.76 -20.88 -4.70
C GLY A 91 10.25 -21.04 -4.92
#